data_AF-A0A090LEB6-F1
#
_entry.id   AF-A0A090LEB6-F1
#
_cell.length_a   1.000
_cell.length_b   1.000
_cell.length_c   1.000
_cell.angle_alpha   90.00
_cell.angle_beta   90.00
_cell.angle_gamma   90.00
#
_symmetry.space_group_name_H-M   'P 1'
#
loop_
_entity.id
_entity.type
_entity.pdbx_description
1 polymer ?
#
loop_
_entity_poly.entity_id
_entity_poly.type
_entity_poly.pdbx_seq_one_letter_code
_entity_poly.pdbx_strand_id
1 'polypeptide(L)'
;MNFLVLFFSFLFYLILISGESKYSNLSICLPYQACRGQVKIFHILDNSIENISLKGDSDVEGSGEGSGESFPLYDESVEPLTKFNYDGSSEVNDTPICRCPETEDTDEGYEDTCNYDDKSKVMNIDKSIQLSFCKPIEELYPLECFGRRNVLRVIGEIHESGETLNSVADSVIFCHCKSETFKRIDIEPCYTNSNTVKKLNSQQS
;
A
#
# COMPACT_ATOMS: atom_id res chain seq x y z
N MET A 1 5.49 -50.81 -26.59
CA MET A 1 5.17 -49.38 -26.85
C MET A 1 4.18 -48.79 -25.83
N ASN A 2 3.14 -49.50 -25.41
CA ASN A 2 2.11 -48.93 -24.50
C ASN A 2 2.60 -48.58 -23.08
N PHE A 3 3.59 -49.29 -22.55
CA PHE A 3 4.09 -49.05 -21.18
C PHE A 3 4.85 -47.70 -21.06
N LEU A 4 5.60 -47.32 -22.10
CA LEU A 4 6.34 -46.06 -22.15
C LEU A 4 5.38 -44.86 -22.25
N VAL A 5 4.31 -44.99 -23.03
CA VAL A 5 3.28 -43.94 -23.16
C VAL A 5 2.53 -43.75 -21.84
N LEU A 6 2.18 -44.84 -21.15
CA LEU A 6 1.53 -44.76 -19.83
C LEU A 6 2.45 -44.15 -18.78
N PHE A 7 3.74 -44.49 -18.79
CA PHE A 7 4.72 -43.92 -17.85
C PHE A 7 4.92 -42.41 -18.04
N PHE A 8 5.05 -41.94 -19.28
CA PHE A 8 5.14 -40.50 -19.57
C PHE A 8 3.85 -39.76 -19.28
N SER A 9 2.69 -40.35 -19.56
CA SER A 9 1.39 -39.78 -19.20
C SER A 9 1.24 -39.65 -17.69
N PHE A 10 1.68 -40.65 -16.92
CA PHE A 10 1.63 -40.63 -15.45
C PHE A 10 2.60 -39.62 -14.85
N LEU A 11 3.81 -39.49 -15.40
CA LEU A 11 4.77 -38.45 -15.05
C LEU A 11 4.23 -37.04 -15.32
N PHE A 12 3.56 -36.85 -16.45
CA PHE A 12 2.94 -35.57 -16.80
C PHE A 12 1.81 -35.20 -15.82
N TYR A 13 0.99 -36.19 -15.43
CA TYR A 13 -0.03 -36.02 -14.39
C TYR A 13 0.57 -35.75 -13.01
N LEU A 14 1.65 -36.42 -12.63
CA LEU A 14 2.33 -36.18 -11.36
C LEU A 14 2.96 -34.78 -11.28
N ILE A 15 3.52 -34.28 -12.39
CA ILE A 15 4.06 -32.92 -12.47
C ILE A 15 2.94 -31.88 -12.35
N LEU A 16 1.76 -32.14 -12.95
CA LEU A 16 0.59 -31.24 -12.83
C LEU A 16 0.02 -31.16 -11.41
N ILE A 17 0.16 -32.21 -10.59
CA ILE A 17 -0.40 -32.25 -9.22
C ILE A 17 0.57 -31.66 -8.18
N SER A 18 1.86 -31.57 -8.50
CA SER A 18 2.91 -31.22 -7.51
C SER A 18 3.31 -29.74 -7.51
N GLY A 19 2.54 -28.87 -8.16
CA GLY A 19 2.77 -27.43 -8.05
C GLY A 19 2.33 -26.92 -6.69
N GLU A 20 3.27 -26.65 -5.79
CA GLU A 20 2.97 -25.89 -4.58
C GLU A 20 2.48 -24.50 -4.99
N SER A 21 1.26 -24.13 -4.55
CA SER A 21 0.71 -22.81 -4.81
C SER A 21 1.64 -21.74 -4.24
N LYS A 22 1.96 -20.72 -5.06
CA LYS A 22 2.76 -19.55 -4.67
C LYS A 22 2.16 -18.81 -3.47
N TYR A 23 0.84 -18.89 -3.30
CA TYR A 23 0.09 -18.17 -2.28
C TYR A 23 -0.26 -19.01 -1.05
N SER A 24 0.06 -20.30 -1.05
CA SER A 24 -0.22 -21.22 0.06
C SER A 24 0.39 -20.79 1.40
N ASN A 25 1.52 -20.07 1.36
CA ASN A 25 2.21 -19.56 2.55
C ASN A 25 1.61 -18.27 3.13
N LEU A 26 0.63 -17.65 2.46
CA LEU A 26 -0.02 -16.46 2.96
C LEU A 26 -1.01 -16.81 4.09
N SER A 27 -1.05 -15.94 5.10
CA SER A 27 -2.07 -16.01 6.14
C SER A 27 -3.47 -15.78 5.57
N ILE A 28 -4.49 -16.32 6.24
CA ILE A 28 -5.89 -16.02 5.92
C ILE A 28 -6.18 -14.56 6.29
N CYS A 29 -6.86 -13.83 5.40
CA CYS A 29 -7.24 -12.45 5.64
C CYS A 29 -8.12 -12.30 6.88
N LEU A 30 -7.80 -11.30 7.70
CA LEU A 30 -8.70 -10.85 8.76
C LEU A 30 -9.94 -10.15 8.16
N PRO A 31 -11.03 -10.04 8.94
CA PRO A 31 -12.15 -9.18 8.56
C PRO A 31 -11.64 -7.77 8.28
N TYR A 32 -12.06 -7.19 7.14
CA TYR A 32 -11.67 -5.85 6.68
C TYR A 32 -10.21 -5.72 6.20
N GLN A 33 -9.46 -6.81 6.06
CA GLN A 33 -8.11 -6.73 5.51
C GLN A 33 -8.14 -6.77 3.97
N ALA A 34 -7.28 -5.97 3.33
CA ALA A 34 -7.04 -6.08 1.89
C ALA A 34 -6.26 -7.37 1.61
N CYS A 35 -6.66 -8.12 0.60
CA CYS A 35 -6.00 -9.37 0.21
C CYS A 35 -4.81 -9.10 -0.73
N ARG A 36 -4.82 -7.98 -1.46
CA ARG A 36 -3.77 -7.58 -2.39
C ARG A 36 -3.71 -6.07 -2.51
N GLY A 37 -2.51 -5.54 -2.70
CA GLY A 37 -2.28 -4.12 -2.90
C GLY A 37 -1.40 -3.86 -4.12
N GLN A 38 -1.74 -2.82 -4.87
CA GLN A 38 -0.98 -2.34 -6.01
C GLN A 38 -0.51 -0.91 -5.74
N VAL A 39 0.75 -0.66 -6.03
CA VAL A 39 1.36 0.67 -6.03
C VAL A 39 1.89 0.99 -7.42
N LYS A 40 1.49 2.14 -7.96
CA LYS A 40 2.02 2.71 -9.19
C LYS A 40 3.01 3.80 -8.84
N ILE A 41 4.27 3.55 -9.14
CA ILE A 41 5.38 4.47 -8.91
C ILE A 41 5.57 5.25 -10.22
N PHE A 42 5.16 6.51 -10.19
CA PHE A 42 5.31 7.41 -11.34
C PHE A 42 6.74 7.96 -11.39
N HIS A 43 7.20 8.35 -12.56
CA HIS A 43 8.51 8.99 -12.68
C HIS A 43 8.51 10.39 -12.04
N ILE A 44 9.63 10.74 -11.43
CA ILE A 44 9.86 12.07 -10.85
C ILE A 44 10.04 13.08 -11.98
N LEU A 45 9.47 14.28 -11.82
CA LEU A 45 9.70 15.40 -12.71
C LEU A 45 11.07 16.01 -12.38
N ASP A 46 11.98 16.08 -13.36
CA ASP A 46 13.39 16.49 -13.20
C ASP A 46 13.57 17.82 -12.42
N ASN A 47 12.59 18.72 -12.48
CA ASN A 47 12.64 20.02 -11.82
C ASN A 47 12.31 20.00 -10.30
N SER A 48 11.95 18.86 -9.69
CA SER A 48 11.62 18.83 -8.25
C SER A 48 12.83 18.64 -7.32
N ILE A 49 13.94 18.13 -7.83
CA ILE A 49 15.15 17.87 -7.01
C ILE A 49 16.00 19.15 -6.83
N GLU A 50 15.84 20.15 -7.70
CA GLU A 50 16.68 21.36 -7.73
C GLU A 50 16.47 22.34 -6.55
N ASN A 51 15.47 22.15 -5.69
CA ASN A 51 15.30 22.98 -4.50
C ASN A 51 16.11 22.51 -3.27
N ILE A 52 16.89 21.43 -3.38
CA ILE A 52 17.93 21.06 -2.42
C ILE A 52 19.23 21.82 -2.76
N SER A 53 19.13 23.14 -2.87
CA SER A 53 20.29 24.02 -2.80
C SER A 53 20.01 24.99 -1.68
N LEU A 54 20.54 24.65 -0.51
CA LEU A 54 20.84 25.52 0.64
C LEU A 54 20.69 27.00 0.29
N LYS A 55 19.47 27.54 0.42
CA LYS A 55 19.26 28.98 0.39
C LYS A 55 19.69 29.52 1.75
N GLY A 56 20.97 29.85 1.81
CA GLY A 56 21.54 30.99 2.54
C GLY A 56 21.41 30.93 4.05
N ASP A 57 22.50 30.54 4.70
CA ASP A 57 23.03 31.34 5.81
C ASP A 57 23.16 32.79 5.30
N SER A 58 22.13 33.59 5.54
CA SER A 58 22.25 35.04 5.57
C SER A 58 22.02 35.44 7.02
N ASP A 59 23.11 35.87 7.64
CA ASP A 59 23.18 36.46 8.97
C ASP A 59 22.00 37.43 9.21
N VAL A 60 21.09 37.06 10.10
CA VAL A 60 20.15 38.01 10.72
C VAL A 60 20.62 38.21 12.16
N GLU A 61 21.64 39.04 12.30
CA GLU A 61 21.99 39.68 13.56
C GLU A 61 20.94 40.78 13.83
N GLY A 62 19.85 40.39 14.49
CA GLY A 62 18.75 41.27 14.87
C GLY A 62 18.51 41.20 16.37
N SER A 63 19.10 42.13 17.12
CA SER A 63 18.80 42.36 18.53
C SER A 63 17.35 42.84 18.70
N GLY A 64 16.54 42.12 19.49
CA GLY A 64 15.18 42.52 19.82
C GLY A 64 14.55 41.61 20.87
N GLU A 65 14.64 42.01 22.14
CA GLU A 65 13.83 41.46 23.23
C GLU A 65 12.36 41.85 23.02
N GLY A 66 11.45 40.89 23.03
CA GLY A 66 10.01 41.14 22.90
C GLY A 66 9.18 39.88 23.10
N SER A 67 8.59 39.74 24.28
CA SER A 67 7.60 38.73 24.63
C SER A 67 6.30 38.99 23.86
N GLY A 68 5.78 37.99 23.14
CA GLY A 68 4.49 38.09 22.45
C GLY A 68 4.25 36.95 21.48
N GLU A 69 3.71 35.85 21.98
CA GLU A 69 2.66 35.03 21.35
C GLU A 69 2.61 35.09 19.79
N SER A 70 3.53 34.41 19.11
CA SER A 70 3.30 34.02 17.71
C SER A 70 2.70 32.62 17.67
N PHE A 71 1.37 32.58 17.55
CA PHE A 71 0.65 31.40 17.10
C PHE A 71 1.33 30.85 15.84
N PRO A 72 1.60 29.54 15.71
CA PRO A 72 2.08 29.03 14.44
C PRO A 72 0.92 29.12 13.43
N LEU A 73 1.10 29.97 12.40
CA LEU A 73 0.29 29.91 11.20
C LEU A 73 0.56 28.55 10.54
N TYR A 74 -0.34 27.59 10.77
CA TYR A 74 -0.43 26.38 9.95
C TYR A 74 -1.60 26.55 9.00
N ASP A 75 -1.34 27.04 7.79
CA ASP A 75 -2.21 26.81 6.62
C ASP A 75 -1.42 26.88 5.30
N GLU A 76 -0.20 26.36 5.32
CA GLU A 76 0.59 26.21 4.11
C GLU A 76 0.50 24.74 3.73
N SER A 77 -0.27 24.44 2.69
CA SER A 77 -0.14 23.15 2.01
C SER A 77 1.33 23.02 1.58
N VAL A 78 2.10 22.24 2.33
CA VAL A 78 3.49 21.94 1.97
C VAL A 78 3.42 21.23 0.63
N GLU A 79 3.90 21.89 -0.43
CA GLU A 79 4.00 21.22 -1.71
C GLU A 79 4.97 20.05 -1.55
N PRO A 80 4.63 18.86 -2.07
CA PRO A 80 5.49 17.69 -1.93
C PRO A 80 6.88 18.01 -2.49
N LEU A 81 7.91 17.65 -1.74
CA LEU A 81 9.30 17.94 -2.11
C LEU A 81 9.66 17.25 -3.44
N THR A 82 9.04 16.10 -3.70
CA THR A 82 9.17 15.35 -4.94
C THR A 82 7.88 15.45 -5.75
N LYS A 83 7.94 15.96 -6.99
CA LYS A 83 6.76 16.05 -7.87
C LYS A 83 6.77 14.88 -8.83
N PHE A 84 5.75 14.03 -8.72
CA PHE A 84 5.56 12.87 -9.59
C PHE A 84 4.74 13.21 -10.83
N ASN A 85 5.12 12.63 -11.97
CA ASN A 85 4.37 12.75 -13.21
C ASN A 85 3.19 11.76 -13.26
N TYR A 86 2.08 12.12 -12.60
CA TYR A 86 0.87 11.29 -12.56
C TYR A 86 0.15 11.09 -13.91
N ASP A 87 0.56 11.81 -14.95
CA ASP A 87 0.02 11.68 -16.30
C ASP A 87 0.97 10.88 -17.23
N GLY A 88 2.16 10.50 -16.72
CA GLY A 88 3.17 9.72 -17.42
C GLY A 88 3.06 8.21 -17.20
N SER A 89 4.08 7.47 -17.64
CA SER A 89 4.22 6.05 -17.32
C SER A 89 4.50 5.83 -15.84
N SER A 90 4.10 4.66 -15.35
CA SER A 90 4.35 4.22 -13.98
C SER A 90 4.83 2.79 -13.95
N GLU A 91 5.74 2.50 -13.03
CA GLU A 91 6.10 1.14 -12.65
C GLU A 91 5.04 0.61 -11.69
N VAL A 92 4.56 -0.61 -11.91
CA VAL A 92 3.50 -1.21 -11.10
C VAL A 92 4.11 -2.29 -10.22
N ASN A 93 4.04 -2.07 -8.91
CA ASN A 93 4.35 -3.10 -7.93
C ASN A 93 3.06 -3.67 -7.37
N ASP A 94 2.90 -4.99 -7.49
CA ASP A 94 1.71 -5.70 -7.08
C ASP A 94 2.08 -6.73 -6.02
N THR A 95 1.49 -6.58 -4.84
CA THR A 95 1.87 -7.32 -3.64
C THR A 95 0.68 -8.12 -3.11
N PRO A 96 0.77 -9.46 -3.05
CA PRO A 96 -0.21 -10.28 -2.36
C PRO A 96 -0.01 -10.14 -0.84
N ILE A 97 -1.09 -9.97 -0.09
CA ILE A 97 -1.06 -9.69 1.36
C ILE A 97 -1.53 -10.89 2.16
N CYS A 98 -2.72 -11.40 1.83
CA CYS A 98 -3.36 -12.51 2.53
C CYS A 98 -4.32 -13.25 1.60
N ARG A 99 -4.66 -14.49 1.92
CA ARG A 99 -5.61 -15.30 1.14
C ARG A 99 -7.03 -15.23 1.69
N CYS A 100 -8.01 -15.26 0.81
CA CYS A 100 -9.42 -15.25 1.21
C CYS A 100 -9.82 -16.59 1.89
N PRO A 101 -10.71 -16.57 2.89
CA PRO A 101 -11.06 -17.78 3.65
C PRO A 101 -11.95 -18.76 2.89
N GLU A 102 -12.69 -18.29 1.87
CA GLU A 102 -13.71 -19.10 1.16
C GLU A 102 -13.18 -19.75 -0.13
N THR A 103 -11.87 -19.66 -0.39
CA THR A 103 -11.27 -20.06 -1.66
C THR A 103 -10.42 -21.31 -1.56
N GLU A 104 -10.33 -22.05 -2.66
CA GLU A 104 -9.39 -23.15 -2.78
C GLU A 104 -7.95 -22.64 -2.61
N ASP A 105 -7.11 -23.43 -1.94
CA ASP A 105 -5.69 -23.14 -1.72
C ASP A 105 -4.88 -23.41 -2.99
N THR A 106 -5.29 -22.79 -4.11
CA THR A 106 -4.68 -22.88 -5.44
C THR A 106 -4.35 -21.48 -5.95
N ASP A 107 -3.39 -21.39 -6.88
CA ASP A 107 -3.03 -20.11 -7.48
C ASP A 107 -4.18 -19.51 -8.28
N GLU A 108 -4.95 -20.36 -8.98
CA GLU A 108 -6.16 -19.94 -9.71
C GLU A 108 -7.23 -19.43 -8.76
N GLY A 109 -7.49 -20.12 -7.64
CA GLY A 109 -8.48 -19.69 -6.65
C GLY A 109 -8.13 -18.35 -5.99
N TYR A 110 -6.84 -18.08 -5.75
CA TYR A 110 -6.38 -16.79 -5.27
C TYR A 110 -6.58 -15.69 -6.31
N GLU A 111 -6.14 -15.90 -7.55
CA GLU A 111 -6.28 -14.90 -8.62
C GLU A 111 -7.74 -14.64 -8.98
N ASP A 112 -8.64 -15.61 -8.87
CA ASP A 112 -10.07 -15.43 -9.14
C ASP A 112 -10.79 -14.56 -8.10
N THR A 113 -10.30 -14.55 -6.85
CA THR A 113 -10.98 -13.88 -5.74
C THR A 113 -10.28 -12.64 -5.23
N CYS A 114 -8.97 -12.55 -5.44
CA CYS A 114 -8.14 -11.44 -5.04
C CYS A 114 -7.46 -10.79 -6.26
N ASN A 115 -8.30 -10.26 -7.15
CA ASN A 115 -7.90 -9.47 -8.33
C ASN A 115 -8.52 -8.07 -8.31
N TYR A 116 -8.29 -7.30 -9.38
CA TYR A 116 -8.80 -5.94 -9.52
C TYR A 116 -9.94 -5.81 -10.55
N ASP A 117 -10.49 -6.93 -11.00
CA ASP A 117 -11.49 -6.98 -12.07
C ASP A 117 -12.86 -6.58 -11.53
N ASP A 118 -13.23 -7.10 -10.35
CA ASP A 118 -14.47 -6.72 -9.66
C ASP A 118 -14.31 -5.38 -8.93
N LYS A 119 -14.77 -4.30 -9.55
CA LYS A 119 -14.73 -2.94 -8.98
C LYS A 119 -15.48 -2.80 -7.66
N SER A 120 -16.44 -3.68 -7.36
CA SER A 120 -17.14 -3.63 -6.07
C SER A 120 -16.24 -4.03 -4.90
N LYS A 121 -15.14 -4.74 -5.17
CA LYS A 121 -14.14 -5.21 -4.19
C LYS A 121 -12.85 -4.40 -4.21
N VAL A 122 -12.77 -3.37 -5.06
CA VAL A 122 -11.57 -2.58 -5.27
C VAL A 122 -11.76 -1.20 -4.66
N MET A 123 -10.80 -0.79 -3.84
CA MET A 123 -10.73 0.57 -3.32
C MET A 123 -9.52 1.30 -3.94
N ASN A 124 -9.79 2.35 -4.70
CA ASN A 124 -8.78 3.28 -5.16
C ASN A 124 -8.55 4.32 -4.06
N ILE A 125 -7.36 4.33 -3.48
CA ILE A 125 -7.01 5.34 -2.47
C ILE A 125 -6.68 6.65 -3.18
N ASP A 126 -5.84 6.56 -4.20
CA ASP A 126 -5.51 7.66 -5.10
C ASP A 126 -5.10 7.11 -6.48
N LYS A 127 -4.49 7.94 -7.33
CA LYS A 127 -4.01 7.50 -8.65
C LYS A 127 -2.91 6.43 -8.59
N SER A 128 -2.22 6.29 -7.46
CA SER A 128 -1.07 5.43 -7.27
C SER A 128 -1.36 4.16 -6.47
N ILE A 129 -2.30 4.17 -5.53
CA ILE A 129 -2.55 3.03 -4.64
C ILE A 129 -3.95 2.47 -4.86
N GLN A 130 -4.00 1.16 -5.09
CA GLN A 130 -5.22 0.39 -5.23
C GLN A 130 -5.17 -0.83 -4.29
N LEU A 131 -6.29 -1.11 -3.62
CA LEU A 131 -6.45 -2.23 -2.71
C LEU A 131 -7.59 -3.12 -3.19
N SER A 132 -7.40 -4.44 -3.14
CA SER A 132 -8.44 -5.43 -3.41
C SER A 132 -8.80 -6.19 -2.14
N PHE A 133 -10.08 -6.53 -2.00
CA PHE A 133 -10.65 -7.19 -0.82
C PHE A 133 -11.37 -8.47 -1.21
N CYS A 134 -11.49 -9.41 -0.27
CA CYS A 134 -12.21 -10.66 -0.50
C CYS A 134 -13.72 -10.46 -0.76
N LYS A 135 -14.29 -9.38 -0.21
CA LYS A 135 -15.72 -9.08 -0.21
C LYS A 135 -15.98 -7.66 -0.72
N PRO A 136 -17.21 -7.35 -1.18
CA PRO A 136 -17.57 -6.02 -1.62
C PRO A 136 -17.29 -4.95 -0.55
N ILE A 137 -16.77 -3.80 -0.98
CA ILE A 137 -16.43 -2.67 -0.11
C ILE A 137 -17.63 -2.20 0.70
N GLU A 138 -18.82 -2.16 0.11
CA GLU A 138 -20.05 -1.73 0.80
C GLU A 138 -20.49 -2.71 1.90
N GLU A 139 -20.14 -4.01 1.78
CA GLU A 139 -20.39 -5.00 2.83
C GLU A 139 -19.36 -4.86 3.97
N LEU A 140 -18.09 -4.66 3.61
CA LEU A 140 -17.00 -4.51 4.57
C LEU A 140 -17.06 -3.18 5.33
N TYR A 141 -17.41 -2.09 4.64
CA TYR A 141 -17.40 -0.74 5.17
C TYR A 141 -18.74 -0.06 4.90
N PRO A 142 -19.80 -0.40 5.64
CA PRO A 142 -21.15 0.12 5.36
C PRO A 142 -21.27 1.64 5.58
N LEU A 143 -20.31 2.25 6.29
CA LEU A 143 -20.28 3.68 6.55
C LEU A 143 -19.54 4.41 5.44
N GLU A 144 -20.18 5.43 4.88
CA GLU A 144 -19.53 6.38 3.98
C GLU A 144 -18.66 7.36 4.79
N CYS A 145 -17.52 7.75 4.25
CA CYS A 145 -16.63 8.72 4.87
C CYS A 145 -17.24 10.13 4.81
N PHE A 146 -17.37 10.80 5.96
CA PHE A 146 -17.84 12.18 6.05
C PHE A 146 -16.79 13.09 6.70
N GLY A 147 -16.43 14.17 6.01
CA GLY A 147 -15.48 15.16 6.51
C GLY A 147 -14.03 14.66 6.56
N ARG A 148 -13.18 15.40 7.28
CA ARG A 148 -11.71 15.18 7.32
C ARG A 148 -11.24 14.22 8.43
N ARG A 149 -12.16 13.71 9.27
CA ARG A 149 -11.80 12.96 10.50
C ARG A 149 -11.71 11.45 10.30
N ASN A 150 -12.12 10.95 9.13
CA ASN A 150 -12.02 9.54 8.84
C ASN A 150 -10.69 9.29 8.14
N VAL A 151 -9.73 8.76 8.90
CA VAL A 151 -8.37 8.52 8.42
C VAL A 151 -8.28 7.08 7.94
N LEU A 152 -7.87 6.92 6.69
CA LEU A 152 -7.42 5.66 6.13
C LEU A 152 -5.90 5.62 6.21
N ARG A 153 -5.34 4.45 6.54
CA ARG A 153 -3.88 4.24 6.54
C ARG A 153 -3.53 3.09 5.61
N VAL A 154 -2.55 3.31 4.75
CA VAL A 154 -1.90 2.25 3.97
C VAL A 154 -0.48 2.11 4.54
N ILE A 155 -0.10 0.88 4.85
CA ILE A 155 1.16 0.54 5.51
C ILE A 155 1.98 -0.26 4.52
N GLY A 156 3.25 0.09 4.34
CA GLY A 156 4.09 -0.54 3.34
C GLY A 156 5.54 -0.05 3.37
N GLU A 157 6.33 -0.53 2.41
CA GLU A 157 7.70 -0.07 2.22
C GLU A 157 7.69 1.34 1.63
N ILE A 158 8.48 2.25 2.21
CA ILE A 158 8.52 3.66 1.79
C ILE A 158 9.51 3.80 0.62
N HIS A 159 9.11 4.51 -0.43
CA HIS A 159 9.99 4.88 -1.55
C HIS A 159 11.08 5.85 -1.08
N GLU A 160 12.24 5.88 -1.74
CA GLU A 160 13.39 6.70 -1.34
C GLU A 160 13.09 8.21 -1.22
N SER A 161 12.07 8.69 -1.94
CA SER A 161 11.60 10.08 -1.86
C SER A 161 10.88 10.42 -0.54
N GLY A 162 10.39 9.43 0.22
CA GLY A 162 9.58 9.63 1.42
C GLY A 162 8.11 10.00 1.17
N GLU A 163 7.72 10.22 -0.10
CA GLU A 163 6.41 10.79 -0.50
C GLU A 163 5.43 9.74 -1.07
N THR A 164 5.89 8.49 -1.24
CA THR A 164 5.08 7.38 -1.74
C THR A 164 5.58 6.04 -1.19
N LEU A 165 4.85 4.97 -1.44
CA LEU A 165 5.23 3.60 -1.11
C LEU A 165 5.86 2.90 -2.32
N ASN A 166 6.72 1.92 -2.07
CA ASN A 166 7.19 0.93 -3.04
C ASN A 166 6.23 -0.26 -3.13
N SER A 167 5.67 -0.68 -2.00
CA SER A 167 4.79 -1.86 -1.88
C SER A 167 3.80 -1.66 -0.73
N VAL A 168 2.69 -2.40 -0.74
CA VAL A 168 1.72 -2.41 0.37
C VAL A 168 1.90 -3.69 1.16
N ALA A 169 2.00 -3.56 2.48
CA ALA A 169 2.02 -4.67 3.42
C ALA A 169 0.69 -4.85 4.15
N ASP A 170 -0.02 -3.75 4.47
CA ASP A 170 -1.31 -3.80 5.16
C ASP A 170 -2.09 -2.48 4.98
N SER A 171 -3.35 -2.45 5.44
CA SER A 171 -4.18 -1.25 5.44
C SER A 171 -5.14 -1.22 6.62
N VAL A 172 -5.44 -0.02 7.11
CA VAL A 172 -6.43 0.22 8.17
C VAL A 172 -7.47 1.20 7.64
N ILE A 173 -8.70 0.71 7.51
CA ILE A 173 -9.82 1.42 6.88
C ILE A 173 -11.04 1.32 7.79
N PHE A 174 -11.83 2.40 7.85
CA PHE A 174 -13.02 2.47 8.70
C PHE A 174 -14.29 2.86 7.93
N CYS A 175 -14.16 3.37 6.70
CA CYS A 175 -15.25 3.84 5.87
C CYS A 175 -14.85 3.80 4.38
N HIS A 176 -15.83 3.90 3.50
CA HIS A 176 -15.62 4.01 2.05
C HIS A 176 -16.02 5.39 1.53
N CYS A 177 -15.45 5.82 0.41
CA CYS A 177 -15.84 7.08 -0.26
C CYS A 177 -16.63 6.78 -1.54
N LYS A 178 -17.69 7.54 -1.82
CA LYS A 178 -18.43 7.45 -3.11
C LYS A 178 -17.65 8.00 -4.29
N SER A 179 -16.98 9.14 -4.10
CA SER A 179 -15.97 9.61 -5.03
C SER A 179 -14.69 8.86 -4.69
N GLU A 180 -14.18 8.03 -5.60
CA GLU A 180 -12.93 7.25 -5.48
C GLU A 180 -11.65 8.10 -5.26
N THR A 181 -11.78 9.30 -4.72
CA THR A 181 -10.73 10.28 -4.53
C THR A 181 -10.58 10.54 -3.04
N PHE A 182 -9.74 9.75 -2.38
CA PHE A 182 -9.23 10.14 -1.08
C PHE A 182 -8.22 11.27 -1.27
N LYS A 183 -8.16 12.20 -0.32
CA LYS A 183 -7.11 13.21 -0.28
C LYS A 183 -6.01 12.70 0.64
N ARG A 184 -4.77 12.73 0.17
CA ARG A 184 -3.61 12.54 1.03
C ARG A 184 -3.60 13.65 2.08
N ILE A 185 -3.32 13.24 3.31
CA ILE A 185 -3.00 14.11 4.43
C ILE A 185 -1.63 13.63 4.88
N ASP A 186 -0.69 14.55 5.10
CA ASP A 186 0.69 14.19 5.45
C ASP A 186 0.71 13.25 6.66
N ILE A 187 1.45 12.16 6.50
CA ILE A 187 1.63 11.14 7.53
C ILE A 187 2.94 11.45 8.24
N GLU A 188 2.89 11.62 9.56
CA GLU A 188 4.10 11.62 10.36
C GLU A 188 4.79 10.24 10.24
N PRO A 189 6.08 10.17 9.87
CA PRO A 189 6.79 8.90 9.78
C PRO A 189 6.78 8.21 11.15
N CYS A 190 6.08 7.08 11.24
CA CYS A 190 6.18 6.21 12.40
C CYS A 190 7.53 5.51 12.38
N TYR A 191 8.52 6.08 13.07
CA TYR A 191 9.80 5.41 13.31
C TYR A 191 9.58 4.17 14.19
N THR A 192 9.35 3.00 13.57
CA THR A 192 9.53 1.75 14.28
C THR A 192 11.03 1.50 14.42
N ASN A 193 11.56 1.78 15.60
CA ASN A 193 12.92 1.41 15.98
C ASN A 193 13.10 -0.10 15.68
N SER A 194 14.06 -0.45 14.82
CA SER A 194 14.37 -1.84 14.39
C SER A 194 14.54 -2.83 15.56
N ASN A 195 14.81 -2.32 16.76
CA ASN A 195 14.96 -3.11 17.98
C ASN A 195 13.63 -3.61 18.59
N THR A 196 12.47 -3.11 18.18
CA THR A 196 11.17 -3.51 18.76
C THR A 196 10.58 -4.74 18.08
N VAL A 197 10.88 -4.98 16.80
CA VAL A 197 10.41 -6.18 16.05
C VAL A 197 11.02 -7.46 16.63
N LYS A 198 12.26 -7.40 17.15
CA LYS A 198 12.90 -8.56 17.80
C LYS A 198 12.28 -8.96 19.14
N LYS A 199 11.56 -8.07 19.83
CA LYS A 199 10.98 -8.35 21.15
C LYS A 199 9.61 -9.03 21.11
N LEU A 200 8.86 -8.92 20.01
CA LEU A 200 7.57 -9.59 19.87
C LEU A 200 7.74 -11.08 19.51
N ASN A 201 8.80 -11.45 18.77
CA ASN A 201 9.10 -12.85 18.45
C ASN A 201 9.79 -13.64 19.58
N SER A 202 10.09 -13.00 20.73
CA SER A 202 10.71 -13.67 21.89
C SER A 202 9.77 -13.84 23.09
N GLN A 203 8.47 -13.56 22.93
CA GLN A 203 7.45 -13.79 23.96
C GLN A 203 6.38 -14.81 23.55
N GLN A 204 6.59 -15.53 22.44
CA GLN A 204 5.78 -16.68 21.99
C GLN A 204 6.62 -17.97 21.85
N SER A 205 7.58 -18.16 22.74
CA SER A 205 8.26 -19.44 22.97
C SER A 205 8.06 -19.89 24.42
#